data_AF-A0A812U6D4-F1
#
_entry.id   AF-A0A812U6D4-F1
#
_cell.length_a   1.000
_cell.length_b   1.000
_cell.length_c   1.000
_cell.angle_alpha   90.00
_cell.angle_beta   90.00
_cell.angle_gamma   90.00
#
_symmetry.space_group_name_H-M   'P 1'
#
loop_
_entity.id
_entity.type
_entity.pdbx_description
1 polymer ?
#
loop_
_entity_poly.entity_id
_entity_poly.type
_entity_poly.pdbx_seq_one_letter_code
_entity_poly.pdbx_strand_id
1 'polypeptide(L)'
;MVLQQVLYLQPAAVADFAKVRTGCVFPALEKLAKVKHSKNFEGALFGRLKRESQLPAPTEVNIPLQGVPDDKVSSRVMLPHEILHAMYHSEAGWELCILPDPNQLRKFWADFQHHPCMQNHPLLAKSDFSEKAIPLSLHGDEVPVVGVGKIWCHSVLQFSWNSLMATAAGRSAGDTQLFIWGVFEKFTVDGTLPFFLNLLKWSFQICFEGKWPKKDWRGLAYPPNSPEGRRAGKLLCGGYYAVLVQLNGDLDYYCKWLGLPRWSNHTKPCALCKAAYRGANSWLDNRSSSAWQTTMLTVHTWKEHWATECALFGPPLGLNGLCCSMDFMHCHFLGWLQYFYGSTLSILVNDCLPDSPIQNLLWVGRYIKKTQRDRDKKFKQRLQKLTMFQPKKGFPKLRGRAADIQSLASAMLALFSEKMDADNRQHREIRLFLSLNNELDDTLDQFSPSSGFMAVPAWQAEKLFRTGLQMAQIHARLMDYYKGEGRKLFNMTSKTHFVLHCLHLSKYIHPKMTWCYKGETTMHRLQILWKSCLAGSKHWQVGRKAVIKERYRLWHRRKLRPVA
;
A
#
# COMPACT_ATOMS: atom_id res chain seq x y z
N MET A 1 -36.05 -0.86 -1.63
CA MET A 1 -34.86 -0.72 -2.53
C MET A 1 -33.56 -1.34 -2.00
N VAL A 2 -33.11 -1.06 -0.77
CA VAL A 2 -31.81 -1.57 -0.24
C VAL A 2 -31.74 -3.11 -0.14
N LEU A 3 -32.83 -3.78 0.27
CA LEU A 3 -32.90 -5.24 0.37
C LEU A 3 -32.84 -5.95 -1.00
N GLN A 4 -33.44 -5.34 -2.02
CA GLN A 4 -33.45 -5.84 -3.41
C GLN A 4 -32.04 -5.78 -4.04
N GLN A 5 -31.26 -4.75 -3.72
CA GLN A 5 -29.88 -4.63 -4.21
C GLN A 5 -28.97 -5.69 -3.58
N VAL A 6 -29.09 -5.99 -2.28
CA VAL A 6 -28.25 -7.02 -1.63
C VAL A 6 -28.56 -8.43 -2.15
N LEU A 7 -29.82 -8.75 -2.45
CA LEU A 7 -30.21 -10.03 -3.06
C LEU A 7 -29.63 -10.20 -4.48
N TYR A 8 -29.47 -9.10 -5.24
CA TYR A 8 -28.82 -9.12 -6.56
C TYR A 8 -27.30 -9.41 -6.50
N LEU A 9 -26.63 -9.06 -5.40
CA LEU A 9 -25.17 -9.23 -5.25
C LEU A 9 -24.74 -10.68 -5.03
N GLN A 10 -25.62 -11.52 -4.48
CA GLN A 10 -25.28 -12.88 -4.08
C GLN A 10 -24.96 -13.81 -5.29
N PRO A 11 -25.81 -13.90 -6.34
CA PRO A 11 -25.50 -14.72 -7.52
C PRO A 11 -24.24 -14.24 -8.26
N ALA A 12 -24.07 -12.92 -8.38
CA ALA A 12 -22.91 -12.31 -9.04
C ALA A 12 -21.59 -12.64 -8.34
N ALA A 13 -21.56 -12.59 -7.00
CA ALA A 13 -20.37 -12.93 -6.23
C ALA A 13 -20.00 -14.42 -6.32
N VAL A 14 -21.00 -15.31 -6.40
CA VAL A 14 -20.78 -16.75 -6.61
C VAL A 14 -20.15 -17.01 -7.99
N ALA A 15 -20.64 -16.34 -9.04
CA ALA A 15 -20.07 -16.41 -10.38
C ALA A 15 -18.63 -15.84 -10.44
N ASP A 16 -18.36 -14.77 -9.69
CA ASP A 16 -17.02 -14.19 -9.58
C ASP A 16 -16.05 -15.13 -8.83
N PHE A 17 -16.52 -15.87 -7.81
CA PHE A 17 -15.70 -16.83 -7.07
C PHE A 17 -15.18 -17.96 -7.96
N ALA A 18 -15.99 -18.42 -8.93
CA ALA A 18 -15.58 -19.43 -9.90
C ALA A 18 -14.47 -18.95 -10.87
N LYS A 19 -14.34 -17.64 -11.07
CA LYS A 19 -13.39 -17.02 -12.02
C LYS A 19 -12.04 -16.64 -11.38
N VAL A 20 -11.93 -16.59 -10.05
CA VAL A 20 -10.69 -16.21 -9.35
C VAL A 20 -9.76 -17.43 -9.26
N ARG A 21 -9.04 -17.70 -10.34
CA ARG A 21 -7.88 -18.61 -10.36
C ARG A 21 -6.72 -17.95 -11.10
N THR A 22 -5.95 -17.09 -10.43
CA THR A 22 -4.55 -16.81 -10.77
C THR A 22 -3.93 -15.88 -9.71
N GLY A 23 -2.75 -16.26 -9.17
CA GLY A 23 -1.77 -15.29 -8.69
C GLY A 23 -1.19 -15.49 -7.28
N CYS A 24 -1.99 -15.92 -6.31
CA CYS A 24 -1.53 -16.29 -4.96
C CYS A 24 -2.56 -17.27 -4.36
N VAL A 25 -2.13 -18.48 -4.03
CA VAL A 25 -3.00 -19.47 -3.39
C VAL A 25 -2.93 -19.22 -1.88
N PHE A 26 -4.08 -19.07 -1.23
CA PHE A 26 -4.18 -19.06 0.23
C PHE A 26 -4.95 -20.32 0.65
N PRO A 27 -4.32 -21.51 0.70
CA PRO A 27 -5.05 -22.78 0.80
C PRO A 27 -6.00 -22.84 2.00
N ALA A 28 -5.56 -22.33 3.16
CA ALA A 28 -6.38 -22.26 4.36
C ALA A 28 -7.57 -21.30 4.22
N LEU A 29 -7.38 -20.16 3.55
CA LEU A 29 -8.46 -19.19 3.31
C LEU A 29 -9.40 -19.68 2.23
N GLU A 30 -8.92 -20.33 1.18
CA GLU A 30 -9.75 -20.97 0.16
C GLU A 30 -10.57 -22.11 0.76
N LYS A 31 -9.97 -22.92 1.65
CA LYS A 31 -10.70 -23.94 2.41
C LYS A 31 -11.79 -23.31 3.28
N LEU A 32 -11.47 -22.23 3.99
CA LEU A 32 -12.45 -21.47 4.79
C LEU A 32 -13.53 -20.80 3.93
N ALA A 33 -13.18 -20.32 2.74
CA ALA A 33 -14.06 -19.64 1.81
C ALA A 33 -15.03 -20.62 1.13
N LYS A 34 -14.64 -21.88 0.97
CA LYS A 34 -15.47 -22.97 0.43
C LYS A 34 -16.51 -23.52 1.43
N VAL A 35 -16.41 -23.18 2.72
CA VAL A 35 -17.39 -23.62 3.71
C VAL A 35 -18.74 -22.94 3.44
N LYS A 36 -19.72 -23.71 2.94
CA LYS A 36 -21.10 -23.24 2.76
C LYS A 36 -21.69 -22.88 4.13
N HIS A 37 -22.22 -21.67 4.26
CA HIS A 37 -22.73 -21.15 5.52
C HIS A 37 -24.05 -21.79 5.90
N SER A 38 -24.09 -22.50 7.04
CA SER A 38 -25.31 -22.57 7.84
C SER A 38 -25.43 -21.27 8.65
N LYS A 39 -26.66 -20.88 9.05
CA LYS A 39 -26.90 -19.70 9.91
C LYS A 39 -26.04 -19.70 11.19
N ASN A 40 -25.54 -20.87 11.62
CA ASN A 40 -24.83 -21.08 12.87
C ASN A 40 -23.29 -21.16 12.74
N PHE A 41 -22.72 -21.14 11.52
CA PHE A 41 -21.27 -21.28 11.35
C PHE A 41 -20.47 -20.17 12.02
N GLU A 42 -20.93 -18.91 11.92
CA GLU A 42 -20.26 -17.77 12.56
C GLU A 42 -20.22 -17.91 14.09
N GLY A 43 -21.36 -18.26 14.70
CA GLY A 43 -21.45 -18.48 16.14
C GLY A 43 -20.58 -19.65 16.60
N ALA A 44 -20.58 -20.76 15.86
CA ALA A 44 -19.74 -21.92 16.15
C ALA A 44 -18.25 -21.59 16.03
N LEU A 45 -17.85 -20.88 14.96
CA LEU A 45 -16.47 -20.45 14.74
C LEU A 45 -16.01 -19.47 15.82
N PHE A 46 -16.85 -18.50 16.16
CA PHE A 46 -16.58 -17.53 17.22
C PHE A 46 -16.46 -18.22 18.58
N GLY A 47 -17.38 -19.13 18.92
CA GLY A 47 -17.33 -19.92 20.14
C GLY A 47 -16.09 -20.80 20.23
N ARG A 48 -15.69 -21.42 19.11
CA ARG A 48 -14.45 -22.19 19.03
C ARG A 48 -13.22 -21.31 19.27
N LEU A 49 -13.11 -20.17 18.58
CA LEU A 49 -12.00 -19.25 18.77
C LEU A 49 -11.97 -18.67 20.17
N LYS A 50 -13.12 -18.44 20.82
CA LYS A 50 -13.16 -18.00 22.21
C LYS A 50 -12.53 -19.02 23.17
N ARG A 51 -12.65 -20.32 22.87
CA ARG A 51 -12.08 -21.40 23.69
C ARG A 51 -10.63 -21.71 23.36
N GLU A 52 -10.27 -21.73 22.07
CA GLU A 52 -8.98 -22.27 21.63
C GLU A 52 -7.96 -21.21 21.17
N SER A 53 -8.36 -19.95 21.00
CA SER A 53 -7.48 -18.90 20.47
C SER A 53 -7.06 -17.91 21.55
N GLN A 54 -5.74 -17.70 21.65
CA GLN A 54 -5.15 -16.62 22.45
C GLN A 54 -5.30 -15.24 21.79
N LEU A 55 -5.78 -15.17 20.53
CA LEU A 55 -6.07 -13.88 19.88
C LEU A 55 -7.32 -13.25 20.52
N PRO A 56 -7.34 -11.92 20.73
CA PRO A 56 -8.46 -11.22 21.34
C PRO A 56 -9.71 -11.35 20.49
N ALA A 57 -10.88 -11.34 21.13
CA ALA A 57 -12.13 -11.17 20.41
C ALA A 57 -12.17 -9.76 19.80
N PRO A 58 -12.68 -9.58 18.57
CA PRO A 58 -12.83 -8.25 18.01
C PRO A 58 -13.80 -7.40 18.82
N THR A 59 -13.52 -6.12 18.95
CA THR A 59 -14.39 -5.16 19.64
C THR A 59 -15.62 -4.89 18.80
N GLU A 60 -16.80 -5.07 19.40
CA GLU A 60 -18.08 -4.74 18.78
C GLU A 60 -18.37 -3.25 18.95
N VAL A 61 -18.67 -2.58 17.83
CA VAL A 61 -18.90 -1.14 17.79
C VAL A 61 -20.04 -0.78 16.81
N ASN A 62 -20.74 0.30 17.14
CA ASN A 62 -21.80 0.89 16.33
C ASN A 62 -21.23 2.05 15.51
N ILE A 63 -20.42 1.73 14.50
CA ILE A 63 -19.98 2.68 13.49
C ILE A 63 -21.20 3.07 12.64
N PRO A 64 -21.49 4.37 12.44
CA PRO A 64 -22.59 4.80 11.57
C PRO A 64 -22.44 4.19 10.18
N LEU A 65 -23.47 3.52 9.67
CA LEU A 65 -23.51 2.91 8.34
C LEU A 65 -24.93 2.99 7.78
N GLN A 66 -25.04 3.18 6.47
CA GLN A 66 -26.35 3.27 5.81
C GLN A 66 -27.15 1.97 6.00
N GLY A 67 -28.39 2.06 6.46
CA GLY A 67 -29.33 0.94 6.51
C GLY A 67 -29.07 -0.09 7.62
N VAL A 68 -28.29 0.26 8.65
CA VAL A 68 -28.13 -0.54 9.87
C VAL A 68 -29.11 -0.06 10.94
N PRO A 69 -29.92 -0.94 11.56
CA PRO A 69 -30.79 -0.55 12.67
C PRO A 69 -30.00 -0.15 13.91
N ASP A 70 -30.49 0.82 14.68
CA ASP A 70 -29.80 1.39 15.85
C ASP A 70 -29.51 0.36 16.96
N ASP A 71 -30.35 -0.67 17.07
CA ASP A 71 -30.21 -1.75 18.06
C ASP A 71 -29.19 -2.83 17.65
N LYS A 72 -28.58 -2.72 16.45
CA LYS A 72 -27.68 -3.75 15.92
C LYS A 72 -26.23 -3.29 15.89
N VAL A 73 -25.36 -4.20 16.34
CA VAL A 73 -23.91 -4.09 16.12
C VAL A 73 -23.61 -4.02 14.63
N SER A 74 -23.11 -2.86 14.21
CA SER A 74 -22.75 -2.57 12.82
C SER A 74 -21.41 -3.21 12.41
N SER A 75 -20.44 -3.28 13.33
CA SER A 75 -19.04 -3.52 12.99
C SER A 75 -18.29 -4.27 14.10
N ARG A 76 -17.24 -4.98 13.68
CA ARG A 76 -16.23 -5.61 14.54
C ARG A 76 -14.87 -5.09 14.15
N VAL A 77 -14.05 -4.70 15.12
CA VAL A 77 -12.74 -4.09 14.89
C VAL A 77 -11.67 -4.88 15.63
N MET A 78 -10.60 -5.25 14.93
CA MET A 78 -9.40 -5.84 15.54
C MET A 78 -8.48 -4.69 15.97
N LEU A 79 -8.61 -4.26 17.22
CA LEU A 79 -7.88 -3.10 17.74
C LEU A 79 -6.35 -3.35 17.74
N PRO A 80 -5.55 -2.44 17.15
CA PRO A 80 -4.09 -2.58 17.12
C PRO A 80 -3.43 -2.95 18.46
N HIS A 81 -3.76 -2.30 19.58
CA HIS A 81 -3.09 -2.59 20.86
C HIS A 81 -3.41 -3.99 21.42
N GLU A 82 -4.66 -4.45 21.29
CA GLU A 82 -5.05 -5.81 21.69
C GLU A 82 -4.32 -6.86 20.83
N ILE A 83 -4.21 -6.62 19.53
CA ILE A 83 -3.47 -7.50 18.63
C ILE A 83 -1.97 -7.48 18.92
N LEU A 84 -1.38 -6.30 19.15
CA LEU A 84 0.03 -6.14 19.50
C LEU A 84 0.36 -6.94 20.77
N HIS A 85 -0.45 -6.79 21.83
CA HIS A 85 -0.29 -7.55 23.06
C HIS A 85 -0.42 -9.07 22.84
N ALA A 86 -1.40 -9.51 22.05
CA ALA A 86 -1.56 -10.93 21.73
C ALA A 86 -0.48 -11.47 20.80
N MET A 87 0.28 -10.62 20.11
CA MET A 87 1.50 -11.02 19.39
C MET A 87 2.64 -11.18 20.39
N TYR A 88 2.78 -10.25 21.34
CA TYR A 88 3.79 -10.29 22.40
C TYR A 88 3.74 -11.57 23.25
N HIS A 89 2.54 -11.99 23.65
CA HIS A 89 2.35 -13.21 24.46
C HIS A 89 2.23 -14.52 23.64
N SER A 90 2.34 -14.44 22.32
CA SER A 90 2.27 -15.63 21.47
C SER A 90 3.68 -16.15 21.21
N GLU A 91 3.87 -17.46 21.39
CA GLU A 91 5.17 -18.16 21.24
C GLU A 91 6.01 -17.67 20.05
N ALA A 92 5.44 -17.60 18.84
CA ALA A 92 6.13 -17.09 17.65
C ALA A 92 5.56 -15.76 17.10
N GLY A 93 4.48 -15.23 17.69
CA GLY A 93 3.74 -14.10 17.12
C GLY A 93 4.56 -12.81 17.10
N TRP A 94 5.30 -12.55 18.16
CA TRP A 94 6.12 -11.35 18.32
C TRP A 94 7.24 -11.31 17.28
N GLU A 95 8.06 -12.36 17.20
CA GLU A 95 9.22 -12.44 16.32
C GLU A 95 8.84 -12.54 14.83
N LEU A 96 7.70 -13.16 14.50
CA LEU A 96 7.26 -13.28 13.11
C LEU A 96 6.59 -12.01 12.58
N CYS A 97 5.78 -11.35 13.41
CA CYS A 97 4.86 -10.31 12.93
C CYS A 97 5.24 -8.90 13.38
N ILE A 98 5.98 -8.75 14.49
CA ILE A 98 6.20 -7.46 15.14
C ILE A 98 7.69 -7.10 15.19
N LEU A 99 8.53 -7.86 15.89
CA LEU A 99 9.92 -7.53 16.11
C LEU A 99 10.81 -8.77 15.93
N PRO A 100 11.23 -9.08 14.70
CA PRO A 100 12.07 -10.25 14.42
C PRO A 100 13.46 -10.19 15.04
N ASP A 101 14.05 -9.00 15.12
CA ASP A 101 15.36 -8.77 15.71
C ASP A 101 15.35 -7.40 16.42
N PRO A 102 15.34 -7.38 17.76
CA PRO A 102 15.37 -6.15 18.55
C PRO A 102 16.58 -5.25 18.26
N ASN A 103 17.73 -5.83 17.85
CA ASN A 103 18.95 -5.07 17.59
C ASN A 103 18.82 -4.15 16.37
N GLN A 104 17.84 -4.41 15.50
CA GLN A 104 17.58 -3.58 14.32
C GLN A 104 16.84 -2.28 14.66
N LEU A 105 16.25 -2.15 15.85
CA LEU A 105 15.54 -0.91 16.24
C LEU A 105 16.48 0.29 16.27
N ARG A 106 17.67 0.13 16.86
CA ARG A 106 18.68 1.19 16.90
C ARG A 106 19.08 1.64 15.50
N LYS A 107 19.25 0.69 14.56
CA LYS A 107 19.58 0.99 13.16
C LYS A 107 18.44 1.74 12.46
N PHE A 108 17.20 1.29 12.64
CA PHE A 108 16.04 1.98 12.08
C PHE A 108 15.94 3.42 12.59
N TRP A 109 16.02 3.61 13.91
CA TRP A 109 15.88 4.93 14.50
C TRP A 109 17.07 5.85 14.24
N ALA A 110 18.28 5.30 14.04
CA ALA A 110 19.45 6.08 13.64
C ALA A 110 19.20 6.88 12.36
N ASP A 111 18.53 6.28 11.37
CA ASP A 111 18.18 6.94 10.11
C ASP A 111 16.85 7.70 10.22
N PHE A 112 15.80 7.05 10.72
CA PHE A 112 14.43 7.54 10.63
C PHE A 112 14.12 8.73 11.55
N GLN A 113 14.84 8.88 12.67
CA GLN A 113 14.65 10.04 13.57
C GLN A 113 14.89 11.39 12.86
N HIS A 114 15.65 11.39 11.76
CA HIS A 114 15.94 12.56 10.94
C HIS A 114 14.93 12.79 9.81
N HIS A 115 13.94 11.89 9.64
CA HIS A 115 12.88 12.07 8.67
C HIS A 115 12.10 13.38 8.97
N PRO A 116 11.77 14.22 7.96
CA PRO A 116 11.07 15.49 8.18
C PRO A 116 9.77 15.37 9.00
N CYS A 117 9.06 14.24 8.91
CA CYS A 117 7.86 13.96 9.71
C CYS A 117 8.13 13.82 11.21
N MET A 118 9.37 13.59 11.63
CA MET A 118 9.75 13.41 13.03
C MET A 118 10.09 14.74 13.73
N GLN A 119 10.13 15.86 13.01
CA GLN A 119 10.36 17.17 13.60
C GLN A 119 9.30 17.46 14.68
N ASN A 120 9.75 17.70 15.91
CA ASN A 120 8.91 17.90 17.10
C ASN A 120 7.98 16.72 17.44
N HIS A 121 8.29 15.51 16.98
CA HIS A 121 7.47 14.34 17.25
C HIS A 121 7.59 13.91 18.72
N PRO A 122 6.46 13.63 19.43
CA PRO A 122 6.46 13.33 20.87
C PRO A 122 7.28 12.10 21.26
N LEU A 123 7.56 11.20 20.29
CA LEU A 123 8.45 10.06 20.48
C LEU A 123 9.85 10.47 20.95
N LEU A 124 10.40 11.56 20.38
CA LEU A 124 11.79 11.95 20.61
C LEU A 124 12.05 12.40 22.06
N ALA A 125 11.00 12.67 22.84
CA ALA A 125 11.09 12.97 24.26
C ALA A 125 11.26 11.72 25.14
N LYS A 126 11.07 10.50 24.60
CA LYS A 126 11.19 9.25 25.36
C LYS A 126 12.62 8.73 25.23
N SER A 127 13.41 8.75 26.30
CA SER A 127 14.85 8.42 26.25
C SER A 127 15.18 7.00 25.75
N ASP A 128 14.22 6.07 25.80
CA ASP A 128 14.38 4.67 25.38
C ASP A 128 13.86 4.37 23.97
N PHE A 129 13.47 5.39 23.18
CA PHE A 129 12.79 5.18 21.90
C PHE A 129 13.58 4.33 20.92
N SER A 130 14.90 4.54 20.85
CA SER A 130 15.79 3.81 19.94
C SER A 130 15.87 2.31 20.24
N GLU A 131 15.46 1.87 21.43
CA GLU A 131 15.54 0.48 21.91
C GLU A 131 14.17 -0.18 22.10
N LYS A 132 13.14 0.61 22.39
CA LYS A 132 11.82 0.10 22.79
C LYS A 132 10.67 0.48 21.86
N ALA A 133 10.83 1.52 21.04
CA ALA A 133 9.77 1.97 20.15
C ALA A 133 9.74 1.14 18.86
N ILE A 134 8.63 0.44 18.61
CA ILE A 134 8.44 -0.36 17.41
C ILE A 134 7.76 0.51 16.34
N PRO A 135 8.43 0.80 15.21
CA PRO A 135 7.84 1.61 14.16
C PRO A 135 6.75 0.84 13.41
N LEU A 136 5.56 1.43 13.33
CA LEU A 136 4.38 0.88 12.66
C LEU A 136 4.01 1.70 11.43
N SER A 137 3.35 1.02 10.51
CA SER A 137 2.66 1.63 9.38
C SER A 137 1.19 1.23 9.37
N LEU A 138 0.33 2.18 9.03
CA LEU A 138 -1.08 1.93 8.69
C LEU A 138 -1.20 1.86 7.17
N HIS A 139 -1.92 0.88 6.66
CA HIS A 139 -2.24 0.69 5.26
C HIS A 139 -3.75 0.77 5.05
N GLY A 140 -4.19 1.48 4.03
CA GLY A 140 -5.57 1.46 3.59
C GLY A 140 -5.68 1.45 2.07
N ASP A 141 -6.72 0.79 1.56
CA ASP A 141 -6.99 0.68 0.13
C ASP A 141 -8.45 0.23 -0.12
N GLU A 142 -8.89 0.34 -1.36
CA GLU A 142 -10.18 -0.15 -1.85
C GLU A 142 -10.04 -1.42 -2.68
N VAL A 143 -10.68 -2.49 -2.21
CA VAL A 143 -10.64 -3.78 -2.88
C VAL A 143 -11.96 -4.01 -3.63
N PRO A 144 -11.95 -4.18 -4.96
CA PRO A 144 -13.18 -4.54 -5.67
C PRO A 144 -13.64 -5.93 -5.23
N VAL A 145 -14.86 -6.08 -4.70
CA VAL A 145 -15.36 -7.37 -4.17
C VAL A 145 -16.47 -7.95 -5.02
N VAL A 146 -17.41 -7.13 -5.48
CA VAL A 146 -18.55 -7.56 -6.31
C VAL A 146 -18.48 -6.86 -7.66
N GLY A 147 -18.76 -7.59 -8.75
CA GLY A 147 -18.75 -7.00 -10.09
C GLY A 147 -17.37 -6.59 -10.54
N VAL A 148 -16.36 -7.41 -10.23
CA VAL A 148 -14.95 -7.08 -10.50
C VAL A 148 -14.76 -6.84 -12.00
N GLY A 149 -14.28 -5.64 -12.36
CA GLY A 149 -14.10 -5.22 -13.75
C GLY A 149 -15.39 -4.85 -14.49
N LYS A 150 -16.49 -4.61 -13.76
CA LYS A 150 -17.77 -4.13 -14.29
C LYS A 150 -18.08 -2.71 -13.81
N ILE A 151 -18.96 -2.01 -14.51
CA ILE A 151 -19.36 -0.63 -14.17
C ILE A 151 -20.09 -0.57 -12.81
N TRP A 152 -20.79 -1.64 -12.44
CA TRP A 152 -21.48 -1.79 -11.16
C TRP A 152 -20.58 -2.39 -10.05
N CYS A 153 -19.26 -2.24 -10.17
CA CYS A 153 -18.34 -2.78 -9.16
C CYS A 153 -18.61 -2.17 -7.78
N HIS A 154 -18.56 -2.99 -6.75
CA HIS A 154 -18.61 -2.53 -5.36
C HIS A 154 -17.32 -2.90 -4.65
N SER A 155 -16.64 -1.87 -4.16
CA SER A 155 -15.38 -1.97 -3.45
C SER A 155 -15.57 -1.97 -1.94
N VAL A 156 -14.66 -2.64 -1.26
CA VAL A 156 -14.51 -2.61 0.19
C VAL A 156 -13.32 -1.74 0.52
N LEU A 157 -13.55 -0.66 1.24
CA LEU A 157 -12.50 0.06 1.94
C LEU A 157 -12.00 -0.82 3.09
N GLN A 158 -10.69 -1.06 3.14
CA GLN A 158 -10.07 -1.88 4.18
C GLN A 158 -8.90 -1.15 4.83
N PHE A 159 -8.67 -1.46 6.10
CA PHE A 159 -7.54 -0.99 6.87
C PHE A 159 -6.77 -2.16 7.46
N SER A 160 -5.45 -2.11 7.33
CA SER A 160 -4.50 -3.02 7.96
C SER A 160 -3.34 -2.24 8.54
N TRP A 161 -2.57 -2.83 9.45
CA TRP A 161 -1.32 -2.25 9.92
C TRP A 161 -0.21 -3.30 9.88
N ASN A 162 1.03 -2.83 9.91
CA ASN A 162 2.20 -3.68 9.96
C ASN A 162 3.32 -3.05 10.80
N SER A 163 4.16 -3.90 11.38
CA SER A 163 5.48 -3.46 11.85
C SER A 163 6.39 -3.21 10.65
N LEU A 164 7.11 -2.08 10.66
CA LEU A 164 8.15 -1.80 9.67
C LEU A 164 9.35 -2.73 9.86
N MET A 165 9.62 -3.18 11.08
CA MET A 165 10.70 -4.14 11.37
C MET A 165 10.44 -5.52 10.79
N ALA A 166 9.21 -6.03 10.94
CA ALA A 166 8.82 -7.29 10.31
C ALA A 166 8.81 -7.16 8.77
N THR A 167 8.50 -5.98 8.24
CA THR A 167 8.59 -5.73 6.81
C THR A 167 10.04 -5.74 6.32
N ALA A 168 10.96 -5.10 7.03
CA ALA A 168 12.39 -5.07 6.72
C ALA A 168 13.02 -6.47 6.73
N ALA A 169 12.65 -7.31 7.69
CA ALA A 169 13.08 -8.70 7.78
C ALA A 169 12.52 -9.64 6.68
N GLY A 170 11.92 -9.10 5.62
CA GLY A 170 11.44 -9.90 4.48
C GLY A 170 10.22 -10.79 4.78
N ARG A 171 9.52 -10.58 5.91
CA ARG A 171 8.38 -11.43 6.30
C ARG A 171 7.22 -11.28 5.30
N SER A 172 6.47 -12.37 5.10
CA SER A 172 5.43 -12.43 4.08
C SER A 172 4.29 -11.43 4.35
N ALA A 173 3.52 -11.05 3.32
CA ALA A 173 2.35 -10.18 3.48
C ALA A 173 1.35 -10.74 4.51
N GLY A 174 1.22 -12.07 4.56
CA GLY A 174 0.32 -12.69 5.52
C GLY A 174 0.82 -12.74 6.96
N ASP A 175 2.11 -12.49 7.22
CA ASP A 175 2.68 -12.33 8.57
C ASP A 175 2.70 -10.86 9.00
N THR A 176 2.79 -9.92 8.04
CA THR A 176 3.01 -8.50 8.32
C THR A 176 1.74 -7.64 8.23
N GLN A 177 0.82 -7.92 7.29
CA GLN A 177 -0.39 -7.12 7.10
C GLN A 177 -1.53 -7.64 8.00
N LEU A 178 -1.64 -7.03 9.18
CA LEU A 178 -2.63 -7.34 10.21
C LEU A 178 -3.90 -6.52 9.95
N PHE A 179 -4.97 -7.20 9.57
CA PHE A 179 -6.26 -6.59 9.27
C PHE A 179 -6.93 -5.98 10.51
N ILE A 180 -7.51 -4.79 10.36
CA ILE A 180 -8.21 -4.04 11.42
C ILE A 180 -9.72 -4.12 11.21
N TRP A 181 -10.17 -3.59 10.07
CA TRP A 181 -11.57 -3.36 9.74
C TRP A 181 -11.73 -3.15 8.24
N GLY A 182 -12.96 -3.34 7.74
CA GLY A 182 -13.32 -2.90 6.41
C GLY A 182 -14.83 -2.76 6.26
N VAL A 183 -15.22 -2.05 5.21
CA VAL A 183 -16.60 -1.66 4.92
C VAL A 183 -16.78 -1.51 3.41
N PHE A 184 -17.95 -1.84 2.87
CA PHE A 184 -18.26 -1.44 1.49
C PHE A 184 -18.40 0.08 1.41
N GLU A 185 -17.65 0.71 0.51
CA GLU A 185 -17.62 2.17 0.34
C GLU A 185 -19.04 2.77 0.21
N LYS A 186 -19.94 2.06 -0.47
CA LYS A 186 -21.29 2.54 -0.79
C LYS A 186 -22.17 2.69 0.46
N PHE A 187 -21.84 2.03 1.57
CA PHE A 187 -22.62 2.09 2.81
C PHE A 187 -21.99 3.01 3.86
N THR A 188 -20.88 3.67 3.54
CA THR A 188 -20.36 4.73 4.39
C THR A 188 -21.28 5.95 4.32
N VAL A 189 -21.51 6.58 5.46
CA VAL A 189 -22.25 7.84 5.61
C VAL A 189 -21.35 8.87 6.28
N ASP A 190 -21.80 10.12 6.35
CA ASP A 190 -21.12 11.14 7.14
C ASP A 190 -20.97 10.66 8.58
N GLY A 191 -19.75 10.76 9.12
CA GLY A 191 -19.41 10.24 10.45
C GLY A 191 -18.92 8.79 10.49
N THR A 192 -19.09 7.96 9.45
CA THR A 192 -18.53 6.58 9.42
C THR A 192 -17.02 6.58 9.65
N LEU A 193 -16.28 7.31 8.81
CA LEU A 193 -14.82 7.37 8.86
C LEU A 193 -14.33 8.18 10.08
N PRO A 194 -14.88 9.37 10.38
CA PRO A 194 -14.53 10.08 11.61
C PRO A 194 -14.67 9.22 12.87
N PHE A 195 -15.75 8.46 13.01
CA PHE A 195 -15.93 7.53 14.14
C PHE A 195 -14.82 6.46 14.15
N PHE A 196 -14.63 5.77 13.03
CA PHE A 196 -13.64 4.69 12.93
C PHE A 196 -12.21 5.19 13.19
N LEU A 197 -11.83 6.33 12.62
CA LEU A 197 -10.49 6.89 12.75
C LEU A 197 -10.23 7.43 14.16
N ASN A 198 -11.24 7.92 14.88
CA ASN A 198 -11.11 8.26 16.31
C ASN A 198 -10.91 7.01 17.18
N LEU A 199 -11.66 5.94 16.92
CA LEU A 199 -11.44 4.64 17.58
C LEU A 199 -10.02 4.11 17.31
N LEU A 200 -9.56 4.24 16.07
CA LEU A 200 -8.22 3.81 15.66
C LEU A 200 -7.13 4.67 16.31
N LYS A 201 -7.33 5.99 16.39
CA LYS A 201 -6.45 6.93 17.10
C LYS A 201 -6.28 6.53 18.55
N TRP A 202 -7.38 6.27 19.26
CA TRP A 202 -7.35 5.79 20.65
C TRP A 202 -6.53 4.50 20.79
N SER A 203 -6.74 3.54 19.88
CA SER A 203 -6.00 2.28 19.89
C SER A 203 -4.49 2.46 19.68
N PHE A 204 -4.07 3.30 18.72
CA PHE A 204 -2.66 3.59 18.51
C PHE A 204 -2.04 4.46 19.60
N GLN A 205 -2.82 5.28 20.28
CA GLN A 205 -2.35 6.02 21.46
C GLN A 205 -1.96 5.04 22.57
N ILE A 206 -2.75 3.99 22.80
CA ILE A 206 -2.40 2.92 23.76
C ILE A 206 -1.11 2.22 23.35
N CYS A 207 -0.94 1.92 22.05
CA CYS A 207 0.32 1.38 21.53
C CYS A 207 1.50 2.31 21.85
N PHE A 208 1.34 3.62 21.67
CA PHE A 208 2.38 4.63 21.90
C PHE A 208 2.71 4.85 23.39
N GLU A 209 1.70 4.76 24.25
CA GLU A 209 1.86 4.83 25.71
C GLU A 209 2.52 3.59 26.28
N GLY A 210 2.35 2.42 25.64
CA GLY A 210 2.93 1.16 26.09
C GLY A 210 2.27 0.58 27.34
N LYS A 211 1.09 1.09 27.72
CA LYS A 211 0.34 0.67 28.92
C LYS A 211 -1.13 0.46 28.58
N TRP A 212 -1.77 -0.47 29.27
CA TRP A 212 -3.21 -0.68 29.14
C TRP A 212 -4.00 0.57 29.59
N PRO A 213 -5.04 0.98 28.83
CA PRO A 213 -5.81 2.16 29.16
C PRO A 213 -6.65 1.94 30.43
N LYS A 214 -6.88 3.02 31.17
CA LYS A 214 -7.80 3.04 32.32
C LYS A 214 -9.27 3.20 31.90
N LYS A 215 -9.51 3.68 30.68
CA LYS A 215 -10.81 4.01 30.12
C LYS A 215 -10.97 3.36 28.74
N ASP A 216 -12.18 2.98 28.39
CA ASP A 216 -12.48 2.49 27.04
C ASP A 216 -12.46 3.62 26.00
N TRP A 217 -12.74 3.26 24.74
CA TRP A 217 -12.77 4.21 23.62
C TRP A 217 -13.87 5.28 23.72
N ARG A 218 -14.84 5.10 24.62
CA ARG A 218 -15.90 6.08 24.93
C ARG A 218 -15.51 7.01 26.09
N GLY A 219 -14.33 6.80 26.69
CA GLY A 219 -13.88 7.53 27.87
C GLY A 219 -14.46 7.01 29.19
N LEU A 220 -15.11 5.84 29.19
CA LEU A 220 -15.70 5.24 30.39
C LEU A 220 -14.66 4.38 31.11
N ALA A 221 -14.58 4.52 32.43
CA ALA A 221 -13.69 3.70 33.25
C ALA A 221 -14.11 2.23 33.21
N TYR A 222 -13.13 1.33 33.15
CA TYR A 222 -13.42 -0.10 33.26
C TYR A 222 -13.84 -0.45 34.70
N PRO A 223 -14.81 -1.37 34.90
CA PRO A 223 -15.08 -1.91 36.21
C PRO A 223 -13.79 -2.54 36.80
N PRO A 224 -13.40 -2.25 38.05
CA PRO A 224 -12.11 -2.70 38.60
C PRO A 224 -11.87 -4.21 38.49
N ASN A 225 -12.94 -5.00 38.62
CA ASN A 225 -12.89 -6.46 38.58
C ASN A 225 -13.04 -7.05 37.17
N SER A 226 -13.27 -6.24 36.14
CA SER A 226 -13.32 -6.74 34.76
C SER A 226 -11.93 -7.19 34.28
N PRO A 227 -11.81 -8.05 33.26
CA PRO A 227 -10.53 -8.36 32.65
C PRO A 227 -9.72 -7.12 32.22
N GLU A 228 -10.39 -6.09 31.73
CA GLU A 228 -9.80 -4.81 31.34
C GLU A 228 -9.37 -3.98 32.55
N GLY A 229 -10.23 -3.86 33.57
CA GLY A 229 -9.92 -3.15 34.82
C GLY A 229 -8.69 -3.71 35.53
N ARG A 230 -8.54 -5.05 35.55
CA ARG A 230 -7.37 -5.74 36.12
C ARG A 230 -6.08 -5.53 35.33
N ARG A 231 -6.16 -5.16 34.05
CA ARG A 231 -5.01 -4.86 33.19
C ARG A 231 -4.64 -3.38 33.21
N ALA A 232 -5.58 -2.49 33.50
CA ALA A 232 -5.41 -1.04 33.46
C ALA A 232 -4.11 -0.57 34.11
N GLY A 233 -3.33 0.26 33.39
CA GLY A 233 -2.05 0.80 33.85
C GLY A 233 -0.85 -0.15 33.78
N LYS A 234 -1.04 -1.46 33.58
CA LYS A 234 0.05 -2.42 33.39
C LYS A 234 0.70 -2.24 32.03
N LEU A 235 1.95 -2.68 31.90
CA LEU A 235 2.69 -2.65 30.63
C LEU A 235 1.97 -3.48 29.56
N LEU A 236 1.86 -2.93 28.35
CA LEU A 236 1.22 -3.58 27.22
C LEU A 236 2.09 -4.71 26.66
N CYS A 237 3.41 -4.50 26.51
CA CYS A 237 4.33 -5.47 25.90
C CYS A 237 5.69 -5.51 26.63
N GLY A 238 5.68 -5.72 27.95
CA GLY A 238 6.91 -5.88 28.74
C GLY A 238 7.89 -4.71 28.66
N GLY A 239 7.38 -3.49 28.42
CA GLY A 239 8.17 -2.27 28.27
C GLY A 239 8.37 -1.82 26.82
N TYR A 240 8.15 -2.69 25.83
CA TYR A 240 8.03 -2.24 24.44
C TYR A 240 6.74 -1.47 24.23
N TYR A 241 6.80 -0.50 23.31
CA TYR A 241 5.66 0.28 22.84
C TYR A 241 5.78 0.46 21.33
N ALA A 242 4.71 0.85 20.65
CA ALA A 242 4.69 0.93 19.20
C ALA A 242 4.18 2.28 18.73
N VAL A 243 4.79 2.81 17.68
CA VAL A 243 4.59 4.18 17.20
C VAL A 243 4.16 4.12 15.75
N LEU A 244 2.98 4.65 15.45
CA LEU A 244 2.55 4.83 14.07
C LEU A 244 3.34 5.99 13.46
N VAL A 245 4.21 5.71 12.50
CA VAL A 245 5.09 6.71 11.87
C VAL A 245 4.84 6.88 10.38
N GLN A 246 4.16 5.92 9.75
CA GLN A 246 3.88 5.92 8.32
C GLN A 246 2.44 5.56 8.00
N LEU A 247 1.87 6.27 7.03
CA LEU A 247 0.60 5.96 6.38
C LEU A 247 0.92 5.53 4.95
N ASN A 248 0.43 4.36 4.55
CA ASN A 248 0.64 3.74 3.26
C ASN A 248 -0.70 3.54 2.54
N GLY A 249 -0.70 3.70 1.23
CA GLY A 249 -1.85 3.52 0.36
C GLY A 249 -1.58 4.16 -0.99
N ASP A 250 -2.49 3.99 -1.93
CA ASP A 250 -2.40 4.68 -3.20
C ASP A 250 -2.87 6.16 -3.09
N LEU A 251 -2.67 6.93 -4.15
CA LEU A 251 -3.01 8.35 -4.16
C LEU A 251 -4.53 8.60 -4.13
N ASP A 252 -5.36 7.64 -4.57
CA ASP A 252 -6.81 7.77 -4.54
C ASP A 252 -7.33 7.59 -3.11
N TYR A 253 -6.84 6.56 -2.41
CA TYR A 253 -7.11 6.32 -1.00
C TYR A 253 -6.74 7.53 -0.14
N TYR A 254 -5.55 8.11 -0.34
CA TYR A 254 -5.13 9.30 0.38
C TYR A 254 -6.08 10.48 0.21
N CYS A 255 -6.47 10.78 -1.03
CA CYS A 255 -7.39 11.88 -1.28
C CYS A 255 -8.77 11.61 -0.70
N LYS A 256 -9.33 10.42 -0.98
CA LYS A 256 -10.72 10.07 -0.67
C LYS A 256 -10.95 9.85 0.82
N TRP A 257 -10.02 9.22 1.53
CA TRP A 257 -10.26 8.74 2.90
C TRP A 257 -9.41 9.43 3.97
N LEU A 258 -8.28 10.04 3.58
CA LEU A 258 -7.43 10.79 4.51
C LEU A 258 -7.49 12.32 4.27
N GLY A 259 -8.23 12.78 3.26
CA GLY A 259 -8.38 14.21 2.96
C GLY A 259 -7.11 14.87 2.40
N LEU A 260 -6.20 14.10 1.80
CA LEU A 260 -5.03 14.68 1.14
C LEU A 260 -5.44 15.43 -0.15
N PRO A 261 -4.59 16.35 -0.64
CA PRO A 261 -4.80 16.98 -1.93
C PRO A 261 -4.99 15.94 -3.04
N ARG A 262 -5.94 16.23 -3.94
CA ARG A 262 -6.20 15.36 -5.09
C ARG A 262 -5.02 15.40 -6.05
N TRP A 263 -4.35 14.27 -6.23
CA TRP A 263 -3.13 14.11 -7.07
C TRP A 263 -3.30 14.52 -8.53
N SER A 264 -4.54 14.52 -9.04
CA SER A 264 -4.90 14.94 -10.40
C SER A 264 -5.26 16.43 -10.52
N ASN A 265 -5.31 17.17 -9.40
CA ASN A 265 -5.52 18.61 -9.41
C ASN A 265 -4.31 19.32 -10.03
N HIS A 266 -4.56 20.29 -10.91
CA HIS A 266 -3.49 21.04 -11.56
C HIS A 266 -2.87 22.13 -10.68
N THR A 267 -3.54 22.63 -9.64
CA THR A 267 -3.06 23.77 -8.85
C THR A 267 -2.28 23.36 -7.60
N LYS A 268 -2.76 22.33 -6.89
CA LYS A 268 -2.16 21.80 -5.65
C LYS A 268 -2.30 20.27 -5.59
N PRO A 269 -1.58 19.50 -6.44
CA PRO A 269 -1.65 18.04 -6.44
C PRO A 269 -0.96 17.35 -5.26
N CYS A 270 0.01 17.99 -4.61
CA CYS A 270 0.94 17.30 -3.70
C CYS A 270 0.69 17.62 -2.23
N ALA A 271 0.78 16.60 -1.38
CA ALA A 271 0.70 16.73 0.07
C ALA A 271 2.05 17.08 0.74
N LEU A 272 3.16 17.05 -0.03
CA LEU A 272 4.54 17.18 0.48
C LEU A 272 5.27 18.43 -0.02
N CYS A 273 4.77 19.13 -1.02
CA CYS A 273 5.35 20.38 -1.52
C CYS A 273 4.29 21.25 -2.21
N LYS A 274 4.63 22.50 -2.54
CA LYS A 274 3.74 23.45 -3.23
C LYS A 274 3.80 23.33 -4.77
N ALA A 275 4.10 22.15 -5.29
CA ALA A 275 4.12 21.89 -6.73
C ALA A 275 2.75 22.14 -7.37
N ALA A 276 2.77 22.50 -8.65
CA ALA A 276 1.60 22.64 -9.51
C ALA A 276 1.87 21.96 -10.87
N TYR A 277 0.85 21.76 -11.70
CA TYR A 277 1.05 21.21 -13.05
C TYR A 277 1.82 22.19 -13.95
N ARG A 278 1.55 23.49 -13.84
CA ARG A 278 2.19 24.54 -14.63
C ARG A 278 2.57 25.72 -13.73
N GLY A 279 3.38 26.64 -14.27
CA GLY A 279 3.87 27.82 -13.58
C GLY A 279 5.23 27.61 -12.92
N ALA A 280 5.62 28.53 -12.03
CA ALA A 280 6.95 28.54 -11.41
C ALA A 280 7.27 27.24 -10.65
N ASN A 281 6.28 26.68 -9.93
CA ASN A 281 6.43 25.42 -9.20
C ASN A 281 5.98 24.20 -10.02
N SER A 282 6.11 24.23 -11.35
CA SER A 282 5.67 23.12 -12.18
C SER A 282 6.43 21.84 -11.84
N TRP A 283 5.73 20.76 -11.53
CA TRP A 283 6.35 19.44 -11.38
C TRP A 283 6.85 18.84 -12.71
N LEU A 284 6.62 19.52 -13.85
CA LEU A 284 7.28 19.20 -15.11
C LEU A 284 8.72 19.73 -15.16
N ASP A 285 9.08 20.70 -14.31
CA ASP A 285 10.46 21.16 -14.16
C ASP A 285 11.24 20.21 -13.23
N ASN A 286 12.09 19.39 -13.84
CA ASN A 286 12.86 18.34 -13.18
C ASN A 286 14.36 18.68 -13.12
N ARG A 287 14.75 19.95 -13.26
CA ARG A 287 16.12 20.42 -13.01
C ARG A 287 16.46 20.25 -11.53
N SER A 288 17.72 20.03 -11.18
CA SER A 288 18.17 19.92 -9.78
C SER A 288 17.84 21.16 -8.92
N SER A 289 17.68 22.31 -9.56
CA SER A 289 17.30 23.58 -8.94
C SER A 289 15.85 23.98 -9.21
N SER A 290 14.95 23.04 -9.55
CA SER A 290 13.57 23.39 -9.87
C SER A 290 12.83 23.93 -8.65
N ALA A 291 12.00 24.96 -8.87
CA ALA A 291 11.41 25.74 -7.77
C ALA A 291 10.48 24.91 -6.86
N TRP A 292 9.83 23.86 -7.36
CA TRP A 292 9.01 23.03 -6.47
C TRP A 292 9.83 22.34 -5.37
N GLN A 293 11.10 22.01 -5.63
CA GLN A 293 11.99 21.37 -4.65
C GLN A 293 12.31 22.27 -3.46
N THR A 294 12.30 23.59 -3.65
CA THR A 294 12.49 24.56 -2.55
C THR A 294 11.20 24.87 -1.80
N THR A 295 10.07 24.27 -2.22
CA THR A 295 8.75 24.47 -1.60
C THR A 295 8.23 23.25 -0.85
N MET A 296 9.14 22.36 -0.42
CA MET A 296 8.82 21.24 0.46
C MET A 296 8.08 21.74 1.70
N LEU A 297 7.00 21.06 2.06
CA LEU A 297 6.22 21.38 3.25
C LEU A 297 6.97 20.86 4.48
N THR A 298 6.72 21.52 5.61
CA THR A 298 7.26 21.15 6.93
C THR A 298 6.13 20.76 7.86
N VAL A 299 6.46 20.26 9.05
CA VAL A 299 5.47 20.00 10.11
C VAL A 299 4.69 21.25 10.52
N HIS A 300 5.23 22.45 10.26
CA HIS A 300 4.60 23.74 10.56
C HIS A 300 3.74 24.26 9.41
N THR A 301 4.16 24.04 8.15
CA THR A 301 3.53 24.69 6.99
C THR A 301 2.52 23.81 6.25
N TRP A 302 2.45 22.50 6.52
CA TRP A 302 1.56 21.61 5.76
C TRP A 302 0.07 21.96 5.92
N LYS A 303 -0.35 22.38 7.12
CA LYS A 303 -1.75 22.76 7.39
C LYS A 303 -2.18 24.06 6.69
N GLU A 304 -1.23 24.94 6.38
CA GLU A 304 -1.48 26.14 5.57
C GLU A 304 -1.67 25.78 4.09
N HIS A 305 -1.09 24.66 3.66
CA HIS A 305 -1.21 24.18 2.28
C HIS A 305 -2.50 23.40 2.05
N TRP A 306 -2.85 22.51 2.98
CA TRP A 306 -4.05 21.68 2.93
C TRP A 306 -4.53 21.27 4.33
N ALA A 307 -5.84 21.04 4.46
CA ALA A 307 -6.49 20.64 5.70
C ALA A 307 -7.14 19.26 5.57
N THR A 308 -7.30 18.58 6.71
CA THR A 308 -7.95 17.27 6.80
C THR A 308 -8.67 17.14 8.14
N GLU A 309 -9.81 16.45 8.12
CA GLU A 309 -10.57 16.06 9.31
C GLU A 309 -10.14 14.68 9.85
N CYS A 310 -9.18 14.02 9.21
CA CYS A 310 -8.71 12.71 9.63
C CYS A 310 -8.09 12.79 11.03
N ALA A 311 -8.76 12.15 12.00
CA ALA A 311 -8.41 12.21 13.42
C ALA A 311 -7.02 11.69 13.75
N LEU A 312 -6.41 10.89 12.86
CA LEU A 312 -5.07 10.36 13.03
C LEU A 312 -4.00 11.46 13.07
N PHE A 313 -4.20 12.57 12.35
CA PHE A 313 -3.23 13.67 12.33
C PHE A 313 -3.27 14.49 13.62
N GLY A 314 -2.09 14.85 14.12
CA GLY A 314 -1.89 15.65 15.31
C GLY A 314 -1.70 14.84 16.60
N PRO A 315 -1.80 15.51 17.76
CA PRO A 315 -1.62 14.85 19.05
C PRO A 315 -2.76 13.84 19.34
N PRO A 316 -2.48 12.81 20.14
CA PRO A 316 -1.19 12.51 20.78
C PRO A 316 -0.24 11.67 19.91
N LEU A 317 -0.67 11.25 18.71
CA LEU A 317 0.12 10.36 17.86
C LEU A 317 1.32 11.06 17.22
N GLY A 318 1.29 12.38 17.05
CA GLY A 318 2.38 13.14 16.42
C GLY A 318 2.38 13.07 14.89
N LEU A 319 1.39 12.40 14.29
CA LEU A 319 1.27 12.29 12.84
C LEU A 319 1.01 13.64 12.18
N ASN A 320 1.63 13.87 11.03
CA ASN A 320 1.47 15.07 10.23
C ASN A 320 1.45 14.71 8.74
N GLY A 321 1.22 15.69 7.86
CA GLY A 321 1.12 15.44 6.42
C GLY A 321 2.34 14.74 5.80
N LEU A 322 3.51 14.86 6.42
CA LEU A 322 4.75 14.22 5.97
C LEU A 322 4.86 12.74 6.38
N CYS A 323 3.93 12.22 7.18
CA CYS A 323 3.82 10.79 7.50
C CYS A 323 3.16 9.97 6.38
N CYS A 324 2.61 10.63 5.35
CA CYS A 324 2.06 9.95 4.18
C CYS A 324 3.18 9.53 3.23
N SER A 325 3.53 8.24 3.23
CA SER A 325 4.51 7.69 2.32
C SER A 325 3.95 7.62 0.90
N MET A 326 4.62 8.26 -0.05
CA MET A 326 4.27 8.09 -1.45
C MET A 326 4.58 6.65 -1.86
N ASP A 327 3.61 5.95 -2.43
CA ASP A 327 3.83 4.56 -2.84
C ASP A 327 4.63 4.51 -4.14
N PHE A 328 5.91 4.14 -4.00
CA PHE A 328 6.82 3.93 -5.12
C PHE A 328 6.28 2.88 -6.09
N MET A 329 5.58 1.84 -5.62
CA MET A 329 5.06 0.78 -6.48
C MET A 329 3.96 1.30 -7.42
N HIS A 330 2.92 1.96 -6.88
CA HIS A 330 1.85 2.54 -7.69
C HIS A 330 2.29 3.74 -8.55
N CYS A 331 3.30 4.50 -8.11
CA CYS A 331 3.77 5.69 -8.81
C CYS A 331 4.81 5.36 -9.89
N HIS A 332 5.82 4.54 -9.57
CA HIS A 332 6.89 4.17 -10.50
C HIS A 332 6.42 3.09 -11.48
N PHE A 333 6.05 1.91 -10.98
CA PHE A 333 5.74 0.77 -11.84
C PHE A 333 4.38 0.92 -12.53
N LEU A 334 3.31 1.23 -11.79
CA LEU A 334 1.95 1.34 -12.36
C LEU A 334 1.59 2.75 -12.86
N GLY A 335 2.46 3.71 -12.63
CA GLY A 335 2.33 5.07 -13.12
C GLY A 335 3.31 5.34 -14.24
N TRP A 336 4.52 5.74 -13.89
CA TRP A 336 5.52 6.25 -14.80
C TRP A 336 5.97 5.23 -15.85
N LEU A 337 6.41 4.05 -15.41
CA LEU A 337 7.00 3.04 -16.31
C LEU A 337 5.98 2.38 -17.25
N GLN A 338 4.71 2.25 -16.86
CA GLN A 338 3.70 1.75 -17.79
C GLN A 338 3.54 2.65 -19.01
N TYR A 339 3.51 3.97 -18.83
CA TYR A 339 3.49 4.90 -19.95
C TYR A 339 4.81 4.83 -20.72
N PHE A 340 5.95 4.93 -20.03
CA PHE A 340 7.25 4.96 -20.70
C PHE A 340 7.54 3.68 -21.52
N TYR A 341 7.32 2.50 -20.95
CA TYR A 341 7.47 1.23 -21.66
C TYR A 341 6.41 1.06 -22.75
N GLY A 342 5.19 1.59 -22.57
CA GLY A 342 4.19 1.61 -23.62
C GLY A 342 4.66 2.39 -24.85
N SER A 343 5.21 3.59 -24.65
CA SER A 343 5.76 4.44 -25.71
C SER A 343 6.99 3.79 -26.35
N THR A 344 7.87 3.21 -25.55
CA THR A 344 9.07 2.50 -26.02
C THR A 344 8.69 1.31 -26.90
N LEU A 345 7.70 0.50 -26.49
CA LEU A 345 7.19 -0.60 -27.31
C LEU A 345 6.55 -0.09 -28.60
N SER A 346 5.86 1.05 -28.57
CA SER A 346 5.30 1.66 -29.77
C SER A 346 6.38 2.05 -30.77
N ILE A 347 7.49 2.62 -30.31
CA ILE A 347 8.63 2.93 -31.20
C ILE A 347 9.26 1.63 -31.72
N LEU A 348 9.51 0.66 -30.84
CA LEU A 348 10.10 -0.63 -31.24
C LEU A 348 9.31 -1.33 -32.35
N VAL A 349 7.99 -1.44 -32.21
CA VAL A 349 7.19 -2.25 -33.14
C VAL A 349 6.78 -1.51 -34.41
N ASN A 350 6.80 -0.18 -34.43
CA ASN A 350 6.38 0.60 -35.60
C ASN A 350 7.55 1.25 -36.34
N ASP A 351 8.66 1.54 -35.65
CA ASP A 351 9.75 2.34 -36.19
C ASP A 351 11.07 1.57 -36.27
N CYS A 352 11.34 0.64 -35.33
CA CYS A 352 12.65 -0.04 -35.24
C CYS A 352 12.70 -1.43 -35.88
N LEU A 353 11.60 -2.17 -35.88
CA LEU A 353 11.56 -3.57 -36.33
C LEU A 353 10.90 -3.69 -37.72
N PRO A 354 11.36 -4.61 -38.58
CA PRO A 354 11.04 -4.59 -40.01
C PRO A 354 9.66 -5.18 -40.37
N ASP A 355 9.07 -6.03 -39.52
CA ASP A 355 7.81 -6.70 -39.85
C ASP A 355 6.59 -5.83 -39.53
N SER A 356 5.38 -6.37 -39.77
CA SER A 356 4.16 -5.73 -39.28
C SER A 356 4.16 -5.56 -37.75
N PRO A 357 3.50 -4.52 -37.19
CA PRO A 357 3.55 -4.24 -35.75
C PRO A 357 3.16 -5.41 -34.84
N ILE A 358 2.24 -6.27 -35.29
CA ILE A 358 1.84 -7.45 -34.51
C ILE A 358 2.90 -8.55 -34.53
N GLN A 359 3.57 -8.77 -35.66
CA GLN A 359 4.66 -9.76 -35.77
C GLN A 359 5.87 -9.30 -34.96
N ASN A 360 6.20 -8.01 -35.04
CA ASN A 360 7.21 -7.37 -34.20
C ASN A 360 6.90 -7.56 -32.71
N LEU A 361 5.65 -7.32 -32.28
CA LEU A 361 5.25 -7.52 -30.89
C LEU A 361 5.40 -8.97 -30.42
N LEU A 362 5.05 -9.95 -31.26
CA LEU A 362 5.22 -11.37 -30.95
C LEU A 362 6.71 -11.73 -30.81
N TRP A 363 7.56 -11.18 -31.67
CA TRP A 363 9.00 -11.33 -31.58
C TRP A 363 9.56 -10.72 -30.28
N VAL A 364 9.16 -9.49 -29.94
CA VAL A 364 9.51 -8.83 -28.66
C VAL A 364 9.10 -9.69 -27.47
N GLY A 365 7.91 -10.28 -27.48
CA GLY A 365 7.44 -11.19 -26.43
C GLY A 365 8.30 -12.45 -26.30
N ARG A 366 8.80 -13.01 -27.40
CA ARG A 366 9.76 -14.14 -27.38
C ARG A 366 11.12 -13.71 -26.84
N TYR A 367 11.60 -12.54 -27.26
CA TYR A 367 12.87 -11.97 -26.79
C TYR A 367 12.86 -11.80 -25.27
N ILE A 368 11.85 -11.11 -24.72
CA ILE A 368 11.73 -10.88 -23.27
C ILE A 368 11.73 -12.21 -22.51
N LYS A 369 10.98 -13.21 -22.98
CA LYS A 369 10.95 -14.54 -22.35
C LYS A 369 12.33 -15.23 -22.36
N LYS A 370 13.07 -15.10 -23.48
CA LYS A 370 14.43 -15.65 -23.60
C LYS A 370 15.37 -14.96 -22.60
N THR A 371 15.37 -13.63 -22.55
CA THR A 371 16.25 -12.83 -21.67
C THR A 371 15.93 -13.01 -20.18
N GLN A 372 14.69 -13.37 -19.84
CA GLN A 372 14.26 -13.61 -18.46
C GLN A 372 14.22 -15.11 -18.08
N ARG A 373 14.79 -16.02 -18.89
CA ARG A 373 14.69 -17.46 -18.67
C ARG A 373 15.17 -17.87 -17.27
N ASP A 374 16.28 -17.30 -16.82
CA ASP A 374 16.95 -17.67 -15.57
C ASP A 374 16.74 -16.64 -14.45
N ARG A 375 15.80 -15.71 -14.63
CA ARG A 375 15.46 -14.70 -13.61
C ARG A 375 14.33 -15.16 -12.71
N ASP A 376 14.40 -14.83 -11.43
CA ASP A 376 13.35 -15.13 -10.45
C ASP A 376 12.03 -14.41 -10.77
N LYS A 377 12.14 -13.14 -11.17
CA LYS A 377 10.99 -12.30 -11.57
C LYS A 377 10.89 -12.26 -13.09
N LYS A 378 9.75 -12.71 -13.62
CA LYS A 378 9.47 -12.79 -15.06
C LYS A 378 8.20 -12.02 -15.41
N PHE A 379 8.20 -11.42 -16.60
CA PHE A 379 7.02 -10.77 -17.16
C PHE A 379 6.00 -11.83 -17.57
N LYS A 380 4.83 -11.85 -16.90
CA LYS A 380 3.83 -12.91 -17.10
C LYS A 380 2.77 -12.60 -18.15
N GLN A 381 2.66 -11.36 -18.60
CA GLN A 381 1.63 -10.98 -19.58
C GLN A 381 1.98 -11.46 -20.99
N ARG A 382 0.95 -11.78 -21.78
CA ARG A 382 1.12 -12.22 -23.17
C ARG A 382 1.09 -11.00 -24.11
N LEU A 383 2.19 -10.73 -24.78
CA LEU A 383 2.29 -9.69 -25.82
C LEU A 383 1.80 -10.24 -27.17
N GLN A 384 0.49 -10.44 -27.30
CA GLN A 384 -0.13 -11.01 -28.51
C GLN A 384 -1.12 -10.04 -29.19
N LYS A 385 -1.35 -8.87 -28.60
CA LYS A 385 -2.30 -7.87 -29.08
C LYS A 385 -1.72 -6.48 -28.89
N LEU A 386 -1.79 -5.62 -29.90
CA LEU A 386 -1.34 -4.21 -29.79
C LEU A 386 -2.04 -3.46 -28.65
N THR A 387 -3.29 -3.82 -28.34
CA THR A 387 -4.06 -3.26 -27.21
C THR A 387 -3.43 -3.50 -25.83
N MET A 388 -2.38 -4.33 -25.73
CA MET A 388 -1.55 -4.47 -24.53
C MET A 388 -0.80 -3.19 -24.18
N PHE A 389 -0.49 -2.32 -25.15
CA PHE A 389 0.16 -1.05 -24.89
C PHE A 389 -0.37 0.12 -25.74
N GLN A 390 -1.12 -0.11 -26.82
CA GLN A 390 -1.79 0.92 -27.61
C GLN A 390 -3.30 0.91 -27.31
N PRO A 391 -3.79 1.73 -26.36
CA PRO A 391 -5.23 1.83 -26.12
C PRO A 391 -5.93 2.50 -27.31
N LYS A 392 -7.24 2.26 -27.47
CA LYS A 392 -8.06 2.93 -28.49
C LYS A 392 -8.03 4.46 -28.40
N LYS A 393 -7.85 4.99 -27.17
CA LYS A 393 -7.79 6.42 -26.87
C LYS A 393 -6.67 6.67 -25.87
N GLY A 394 -5.97 7.78 -26.05
CA GLY A 394 -4.91 8.24 -25.14
C GLY A 394 -3.53 7.80 -25.60
N PHE A 395 -2.57 7.98 -24.69
CA PHE A 395 -1.17 7.63 -24.94
C PHE A 395 -0.91 6.13 -24.78
N PRO A 396 0.12 5.59 -25.43
CA PRO A 396 0.62 4.25 -25.16
C PRO A 396 0.83 4.01 -23.65
N LYS A 397 0.32 2.88 -23.16
CA LYS A 397 0.42 2.46 -21.76
C LYS A 397 0.43 0.94 -21.68
N LEU A 398 1.56 0.35 -21.31
CA LEU A 398 1.72 -1.09 -21.15
C LEU A 398 0.85 -1.61 -20.00
N ARG A 399 0.02 -2.59 -20.28
CA ARG A 399 -0.78 -3.30 -19.28
C ARG A 399 0.07 -4.35 -18.57
N GLY A 400 -0.03 -4.40 -17.25
CA GLY A 400 0.60 -5.42 -16.42
C GLY A 400 0.46 -5.11 -14.94
N ARG A 401 0.73 -6.10 -14.09
CA ARG A 401 0.83 -5.88 -12.64
C ARG A 401 2.17 -5.22 -12.33
N ALA A 402 2.30 -4.58 -11.17
CA ALA A 402 3.53 -3.88 -10.81
C ALA A 402 4.76 -4.80 -10.85
N ALA A 403 4.64 -6.03 -10.36
CA ALA A 403 5.73 -7.02 -10.43
C ALA A 403 6.10 -7.42 -11.87
N ASP A 404 5.10 -7.44 -12.77
CA ASP A 404 5.35 -7.68 -14.19
C ASP A 404 6.16 -6.50 -14.76
N ILE A 405 5.74 -5.26 -14.52
CA ILE A 405 6.43 -4.05 -15.02
C ILE A 405 7.84 -3.93 -14.44
N GLN A 406 8.03 -4.13 -13.13
CA GLN A 406 9.34 -4.12 -12.49
C GLN A 406 10.30 -5.13 -13.14
N SER A 407 9.82 -6.34 -13.44
CA SER A 407 10.69 -7.39 -14.01
C SER A 407 11.26 -7.04 -15.40
N LEU A 408 10.63 -6.10 -16.12
CA LEU A 408 10.99 -5.76 -17.49
C LEU A 408 12.26 -4.91 -17.61
N ALA A 409 12.71 -4.25 -16.55
CA ALA A 409 13.74 -3.22 -16.60
C ALA A 409 14.94 -3.59 -17.48
N SER A 410 15.68 -4.65 -17.12
CA SER A 410 16.86 -5.05 -17.91
C SER A 410 16.52 -5.66 -19.28
N ALA A 411 15.39 -6.34 -19.41
CA ALA A 411 14.99 -6.93 -20.70
C ALA A 411 14.65 -5.83 -21.73
N MET A 412 13.98 -4.76 -21.29
CA MET A 412 13.66 -3.60 -22.12
C MET A 412 14.93 -2.84 -22.52
N LEU A 413 15.88 -2.64 -21.59
CA LEU A 413 17.16 -2.02 -21.92
C LEU A 413 17.93 -2.81 -22.98
N ALA A 414 18.08 -4.13 -22.78
CA ALA A 414 18.81 -4.99 -23.71
C ALA A 414 18.15 -4.99 -25.09
N LEU A 415 16.83 -5.21 -25.13
CA LEU A 415 16.04 -5.22 -26.35
C LEU A 415 16.15 -3.90 -27.12
N PHE A 416 15.94 -2.76 -26.44
CA PHE A 416 15.97 -1.47 -27.09
C PHE A 416 17.37 -1.12 -27.59
N SER A 417 18.41 -1.42 -26.80
CA SER A 417 19.80 -1.20 -27.21
C SER A 417 20.19 -1.98 -28.45
N GLU A 418 19.65 -3.20 -28.62
CA GLU A 418 19.94 -4.05 -29.78
C GLU A 418 19.21 -3.59 -31.05
N LYS A 419 18.03 -2.98 -30.92
CA LYS A 419 17.15 -2.69 -32.07
C LYS A 419 16.99 -1.22 -32.40
N MET A 420 17.46 -0.33 -31.55
CA MET A 420 17.39 1.09 -31.84
C MET A 420 18.31 1.50 -33.00
N ASP A 421 17.88 2.49 -33.76
CA ASP A 421 18.79 3.32 -34.57
C ASP A 421 19.74 4.10 -33.64
N ALA A 422 21.05 3.86 -33.78
CA ALA A 422 22.10 4.46 -32.96
C ALA A 422 22.36 5.93 -33.27
N ASP A 423 22.07 6.38 -34.49
CA ASP A 423 22.26 7.75 -34.92
C ASP A 423 21.08 8.63 -34.50
N ASN A 424 19.90 8.03 -34.36
CA ASN A 424 18.71 8.70 -33.84
C ASN A 424 18.90 9.20 -32.40
N ARG A 425 18.78 10.52 -32.21
CA ARG A 425 18.95 11.17 -30.91
C ARG A 425 17.92 10.72 -29.88
N GLN A 426 16.65 10.63 -30.26
CA GLN A 426 15.55 10.27 -29.36
C GLN A 426 15.66 8.81 -28.92
N HIS A 427 16.14 7.93 -29.79
CA HIS A 427 16.45 6.56 -29.42
C HIS A 427 17.58 6.49 -28.39
N ARG A 428 18.66 7.27 -28.57
CA ARG A 428 19.72 7.37 -27.54
C ARG A 428 19.18 7.88 -26.21
N GLU A 429 18.26 8.84 -26.22
CA GLU A 429 17.57 9.32 -25.02
C GLU A 429 16.71 8.23 -24.36
N ILE A 430 15.96 7.44 -25.12
CA ILE A 430 15.18 6.30 -24.60
C ILE A 430 16.10 5.26 -23.96
N ARG A 431 17.20 4.89 -24.64
CA ARG A 431 18.19 3.95 -24.09
C ARG A 431 18.80 4.49 -22.79
N LEU A 432 19.13 5.78 -22.73
CA LEU A 432 19.65 6.40 -21.52
C LEU A 432 18.64 6.33 -20.37
N PHE A 433 17.36 6.63 -20.62
CA PHE A 433 16.31 6.47 -19.60
C PHE A 433 16.25 5.03 -19.07
N LEU A 434 16.24 4.03 -19.97
CA LEU A 434 16.19 2.62 -19.59
C LEU A 434 17.42 2.20 -18.77
N SER A 435 18.60 2.74 -19.10
CA SER A 435 19.83 2.52 -18.36
C SER A 435 19.75 3.11 -16.94
N LEU A 436 19.30 4.36 -16.81
CA LEU A 436 19.13 5.02 -15.52
C LEU A 436 18.07 4.31 -14.66
N ASN A 437 17.01 3.79 -15.28
CA ASN A 437 16.01 2.99 -14.55
C ASN A 437 16.62 1.71 -13.97
N ASN A 438 17.48 1.00 -14.73
CA ASN A 438 18.16 -0.16 -14.18
C ASN A 438 19.10 0.21 -13.03
N GLU A 439 19.88 1.28 -13.19
CA GLU A 439 20.77 1.76 -12.13
C GLU A 439 20.01 2.11 -10.84
N LEU A 440 18.82 2.72 -10.99
CA LEU A 440 17.91 3.00 -9.89
C LEU A 440 17.45 1.70 -9.21
N ASP A 441 16.96 0.73 -9.98
CA ASP A 441 16.50 -0.56 -9.45
C ASP A 441 17.64 -1.33 -8.76
N ASP A 442 18.83 -1.38 -9.37
CA ASP A 442 20.02 -2.04 -8.85
C ASP A 442 20.47 -1.42 -7.52
N THR A 443 20.44 -0.08 -7.42
CA THR A 443 20.80 0.63 -6.18
C THR A 443 19.79 0.32 -5.05
N LEU A 444 18.49 0.30 -5.35
CA LEU A 444 17.44 -0.08 -4.36
C LEU A 444 17.49 -1.57 -3.99
N ASP A 445 18.01 -2.43 -4.85
CA ASP A 445 18.24 -3.85 -4.57
C ASP A 445 19.49 -4.05 -3.69
N GLN A 446 20.58 -3.36 -4.02
CA GLN A 446 21.84 -3.36 -3.27
C GLN A 446 21.65 -2.91 -1.82
N PHE A 447 20.94 -1.80 -1.60
CA PHE A 447 20.69 -1.24 -0.26
C PHE A 447 19.31 -1.64 0.29
N SER A 448 18.89 -2.87 0.04
CA SER A 448 17.58 -3.34 0.46
C SER A 448 17.47 -3.63 1.97
N PRO A 449 16.26 -3.53 2.56
CA PRO A 449 16.03 -3.91 3.96
C PRO A 449 16.36 -5.37 4.28
N SER A 450 16.21 -6.27 3.30
CA SER A 450 16.65 -7.67 3.41
C SER A 450 18.16 -7.82 3.58
N SER A 451 18.93 -6.82 3.18
CA SER A 451 20.39 -6.74 3.35
C SER A 451 20.78 -5.91 4.58
N GLY A 452 19.80 -5.54 5.44
CA GLY A 452 20.02 -4.82 6.69
C GLY A 452 19.94 -3.29 6.60
N PHE A 453 19.59 -2.73 5.44
CA PHE A 453 19.48 -1.27 5.24
C PHE A 453 18.05 -0.76 5.45
N MET A 454 17.84 0.03 6.50
CA MET A 454 16.53 0.63 6.81
C MET A 454 16.25 1.87 5.97
N ALA A 455 17.31 2.54 5.55
CA ALA A 455 17.32 3.63 4.58
C ALA A 455 18.45 3.42 3.56
N VAL A 456 18.36 4.10 2.42
CA VAL A 456 19.47 4.13 1.46
C VAL A 456 20.56 5.05 2.03
N PRO A 457 21.85 4.67 2.05
CA PRO A 457 22.92 5.55 2.51
C PRO A 457 22.88 6.93 1.85
N ALA A 458 23.11 8.00 2.60
CA ALA A 458 22.86 9.38 2.15
C ALA A 458 23.46 9.73 0.78
N TRP A 459 24.70 9.29 0.52
CA TRP A 459 25.39 9.53 -0.75
C TRP A 459 24.75 8.78 -1.94
N GLN A 460 24.21 7.57 -1.70
CA GLN A 460 23.46 6.82 -2.70
C GLN A 460 22.02 7.33 -2.86
N ALA A 461 21.38 7.78 -1.78
CA ALA A 461 20.05 8.40 -1.85
C ALA A 461 20.07 9.70 -2.67
N GLU A 462 21.12 10.50 -2.51
CA GLU A 462 21.35 11.70 -3.32
C GLU A 462 21.56 11.34 -4.80
N LYS A 463 22.36 10.29 -5.06
CA LYS A 463 22.53 9.75 -6.42
C LYS A 463 21.20 9.28 -7.02
N LEU A 464 20.42 8.50 -6.27
CA LEU A 464 19.09 8.01 -6.66
C LEU A 464 18.15 9.17 -7.04
N PHE A 465 18.11 10.22 -6.21
CA PHE A 465 17.28 11.38 -6.48
C PHE A 465 17.69 12.09 -7.77
N ARG A 466 19.00 12.30 -7.98
CA ARG A 466 19.55 12.86 -9.23
C ARG A 466 19.23 11.99 -10.45
N THR A 467 19.38 10.67 -10.34
CA THR A 467 19.02 9.71 -11.40
C THR A 467 17.53 9.83 -11.74
N GLY A 468 16.65 9.92 -10.74
CA GLY A 468 15.23 10.17 -10.94
C GLY A 468 14.93 11.49 -11.67
N LEU A 469 15.59 12.58 -11.29
CA LEU A 469 15.47 13.87 -11.96
C LEU A 469 15.92 13.81 -13.42
N GLN A 470 17.06 13.15 -13.70
CA GLN A 470 17.57 12.94 -15.06
C GLN A 470 16.59 12.13 -15.92
N MET A 471 16.04 11.04 -15.37
CA MET A 471 14.99 10.25 -16.02
C MET A 471 13.78 11.12 -16.38
N ALA A 472 13.32 11.98 -15.45
CA ALA A 472 12.18 12.86 -15.68
C ALA A 472 12.47 13.93 -16.74
N GLN A 473 13.67 14.50 -16.75
CA GLN A 473 14.12 15.44 -17.80
C GLN A 473 14.17 14.79 -19.19
N ILE A 474 14.68 13.56 -19.28
CA ILE A 474 14.67 12.80 -20.54
C ILE A 474 13.23 12.58 -21.00
N HIS A 475 12.34 12.15 -20.11
CA HIS A 475 10.94 11.93 -20.46
C HIS A 475 10.23 13.21 -20.92
N ALA A 476 10.49 14.35 -20.29
CA ALA A 476 9.95 15.65 -20.69
C ALA A 476 10.41 16.04 -22.11
N ARG A 477 11.70 15.88 -22.43
CA ARG A 477 12.24 16.15 -23.77
C ARG A 477 11.64 15.26 -24.86
N LEU A 478 11.49 13.96 -24.57
CA LEU A 478 10.84 13.01 -25.49
C LEU A 478 9.37 13.38 -25.71
N MET A 479 8.66 13.80 -24.65
CA MET A 479 7.28 14.28 -24.75
C MET A 479 7.16 15.50 -25.66
N ASP A 480 8.01 16.50 -25.48
CA ASP A 480 7.99 17.72 -26.30
C ASP A 480 8.35 17.43 -27.76
N TYR A 481 9.39 16.62 -28.01
CA TYR A 481 9.79 16.22 -29.36
C TYR A 481 8.65 15.52 -30.12
N TYR A 482 8.12 14.43 -29.58
CA TYR A 482 7.11 13.66 -30.30
C TYR A 482 5.77 14.39 -30.40
N LYS A 483 5.47 15.29 -29.46
CA LYS A 483 4.35 16.22 -29.60
C LYS A 483 4.55 17.17 -30.78
N GLY A 484 5.76 17.68 -30.99
CA GLY A 484 6.14 18.50 -32.15
C GLY A 484 5.95 17.75 -33.48
N GLU A 485 6.27 16.45 -33.50
CA GLU A 485 6.03 15.54 -34.62
C GLU A 485 4.55 15.15 -34.80
N GLY A 486 3.63 15.69 -34.00
CA GLY A 486 2.21 15.30 -34.02
C GLY A 486 1.92 13.88 -33.52
N ARG A 487 2.91 13.19 -32.93
CA ARG A 487 2.81 11.81 -32.44
C ARG A 487 2.47 11.78 -30.95
N LYS A 488 1.33 11.18 -30.60
CA LYS A 488 0.92 10.98 -29.19
C LYS A 488 1.64 9.77 -28.57
N LEU A 489 2.93 9.91 -28.26
CA LEU A 489 3.76 8.81 -27.74
C LEU A 489 4.04 8.90 -26.24
N PHE A 490 4.79 9.89 -25.78
CA PHE A 490 5.19 10.00 -24.38
C PHE A 490 4.24 10.89 -23.58
N ASN A 491 3.98 10.51 -22.34
CA ASN A 491 3.11 11.26 -21.43
C ASN A 491 3.60 11.14 -19.99
N MET A 492 3.93 12.28 -19.40
CA MET A 492 4.31 12.37 -18.01
C MET A 492 3.10 12.72 -17.14
N THR A 493 2.89 11.94 -16.08
CA THR A 493 1.79 12.17 -15.12
C THR A 493 2.35 12.66 -13.80
N SER A 494 1.53 13.23 -12.91
CA SER A 494 1.98 13.65 -11.59
C SER A 494 2.56 12.49 -10.75
N LYS A 495 2.30 11.23 -11.11
CA LYS A 495 2.98 10.06 -10.51
C LYS A 495 4.50 10.12 -10.64
N THR A 496 5.05 10.71 -11.71
CA THR A 496 6.50 10.95 -11.83
C THR A 496 7.02 11.82 -10.69
N HIS A 497 6.29 12.89 -10.36
CA HIS A 497 6.64 13.77 -9.24
C HIS A 497 6.59 13.06 -7.88
N PHE A 498 5.59 12.20 -7.67
CA PHE A 498 5.52 11.40 -6.43
C PHE A 498 6.66 10.38 -6.32
N VAL A 499 7.14 9.81 -7.43
CA VAL A 499 8.37 8.99 -7.44
C VAL A 499 9.57 9.81 -6.97
N LEU A 500 9.72 11.06 -7.43
CA LEU A 500 10.82 11.92 -7.01
C LEU A 500 10.81 12.19 -5.50
N HIS A 501 9.63 12.34 -4.87
CA HIS A 501 9.53 12.39 -3.41
C HIS A 501 9.97 11.08 -2.73
N CYS A 502 9.58 9.91 -3.25
CA CYS A 502 10.06 8.63 -2.71
C CYS A 502 11.59 8.54 -2.75
N LEU A 503 12.22 8.96 -3.85
CA LEU A 503 13.66 8.93 -4.02
C LEU A 503 14.36 9.94 -3.11
N HIS A 504 13.82 11.16 -3.00
CA HIS A 504 14.34 12.20 -2.10
C HIS A 504 14.32 11.77 -0.63
N LEU A 505 13.25 11.09 -0.19
CA LEU A 505 13.08 10.62 1.19
C LEU A 505 13.77 9.28 1.46
N SER A 506 14.38 8.64 0.44
CA SER A 506 14.99 7.31 0.58
C SER A 506 16.15 7.25 1.58
N LYS A 507 16.79 8.40 1.87
CA LYS A 507 17.83 8.55 2.90
C LYS A 507 17.32 8.40 4.35
N TYR A 508 16.01 8.47 4.55
CA TYR A 508 15.39 8.35 5.87
C TYR A 508 14.61 7.05 6.04
N ILE A 509 14.06 6.54 4.94
CA ILE A 509 13.35 5.26 4.91
C ILE A 509 13.43 4.65 3.51
N HIS A 510 13.80 3.38 3.44
CA HIS A 510 13.91 2.69 2.17
C HIS A 510 12.51 2.51 1.52
N PRO A 511 12.29 2.82 0.23
CA PRO A 511 10.98 2.71 -0.42
C PRO A 511 10.30 1.34 -0.28
N LYS A 512 11.10 0.26 -0.20
CA LYS A 512 10.61 -1.11 0.04
C LYS A 512 9.93 -1.34 1.40
N MET A 513 10.12 -0.44 2.35
CA MET A 513 9.47 -0.54 3.65
C MET A 513 8.05 0.00 3.63
N THR A 514 7.73 0.89 2.68
CA THR A 514 6.45 1.61 2.63
C THR A 514 5.65 1.36 1.35
N TRP A 515 6.24 0.70 0.34
CA TRP A 515 5.54 0.35 -0.90
C TRP A 515 4.40 -0.68 -0.72
N CYS A 516 3.41 -0.64 -1.62
CA CYS A 516 2.16 -1.40 -1.41
C CYS A 516 2.12 -2.82 -2.00
N TYR A 517 3.26 -3.46 -2.35
CA TYR A 517 3.23 -4.86 -2.83
C TYR A 517 2.58 -5.85 -1.87
N LYS A 518 2.87 -5.69 -0.56
CA LYS A 518 2.25 -6.52 0.49
C LYS A 518 0.77 -6.13 0.70
N GLY A 519 0.44 -4.85 0.51
CA GLY A 519 -0.93 -4.34 0.46
C GLY A 519 -1.74 -5.05 -0.61
N GLU A 520 -1.28 -5.03 -1.86
CA GLU A 520 -1.92 -5.70 -3.01
C GLU A 520 -2.11 -7.21 -2.81
N THR A 521 -1.09 -7.89 -2.28
CA THR A 521 -1.20 -9.31 -1.91
C THR A 521 -2.30 -9.54 -0.87
N THR A 522 -2.45 -8.60 0.07
CA THR A 522 -3.49 -8.62 1.10
C THR A 522 -4.86 -8.29 0.51
N MET A 523 -4.96 -7.36 -0.43
CA MET A 523 -6.21 -7.03 -1.11
C MET A 523 -6.78 -8.21 -1.86
N HIS A 524 -5.95 -8.95 -2.62
CA HIS A 524 -6.40 -10.17 -3.30
C HIS A 524 -6.94 -11.22 -2.30
N ARG A 525 -6.23 -11.38 -1.17
CA ARG A 525 -6.67 -12.25 -0.07
C ARG A 525 -8.02 -11.79 0.50
N LEU A 526 -8.15 -10.50 0.79
CA LEU A 526 -9.35 -9.91 1.37
C LEU A 526 -10.53 -9.98 0.38
N GLN A 527 -10.31 -9.85 -0.92
CA GLN A 527 -11.35 -10.04 -1.93
C GLN A 527 -11.99 -11.43 -1.81
N ILE A 528 -11.19 -12.50 -1.72
CA ILE A 528 -11.66 -13.88 -1.55
C ILE A 528 -12.42 -14.02 -0.23
N LEU A 529 -11.86 -13.48 0.85
CA LEU A 529 -12.46 -13.50 2.18
C LEU A 529 -13.84 -12.84 2.18
N TRP A 530 -13.95 -11.62 1.68
CA TRP A 530 -15.17 -10.84 1.66
C TRP A 530 -16.24 -11.45 0.75
N LYS A 531 -15.87 -11.95 -0.44
CA LYS A 531 -16.77 -12.72 -1.30
C LYS A 531 -17.38 -13.91 -0.55
N SER A 532 -16.56 -14.60 0.23
CA SER A 532 -17.01 -15.74 1.04
C SER A 532 -17.93 -15.37 2.20
N CYS A 533 -18.22 -14.09 2.44
CA CYS A 533 -19.10 -13.62 3.51
C CYS A 533 -20.43 -13.05 2.99
N LEU A 534 -20.64 -13.00 1.67
CA LEU A 534 -21.81 -12.36 1.06
C LEU A 534 -23.10 -13.17 1.17
N ALA A 535 -23.02 -14.49 0.96
CA ALA A 535 -24.19 -15.34 0.91
C ALA A 535 -25.02 -15.27 2.21
N GLY A 536 -26.33 -14.99 2.08
CA GLY A 536 -27.26 -14.93 3.20
C GLY A 536 -26.93 -13.87 4.26
N SER A 537 -26.16 -12.84 3.90
CA SER A 537 -25.68 -11.81 4.83
C SER A 537 -26.11 -10.42 4.37
N LYS A 538 -26.60 -9.60 5.30
CA LYS A 538 -26.76 -8.16 5.09
C LYS A 538 -25.39 -7.49 5.08
N HIS A 539 -25.25 -6.33 4.44
CA HIS A 539 -23.94 -5.70 4.20
C HIS A 539 -23.11 -5.46 5.47
N TRP A 540 -23.74 -5.04 6.58
CA TRP A 540 -23.05 -4.88 7.87
C TRP A 540 -22.63 -6.19 8.53
N GLN A 541 -23.30 -7.30 8.21
CA GLN A 541 -22.91 -8.63 8.69
C GLN A 541 -21.67 -9.15 7.93
N VAL A 542 -21.47 -8.73 6.67
CA VAL A 542 -20.34 -9.17 5.85
C VAL A 542 -19.01 -8.78 6.50
N GLY A 543 -18.87 -7.50 6.90
CA GLY A 543 -17.67 -7.01 7.58
C GLY A 543 -17.41 -7.73 8.91
N ARG A 544 -18.47 -7.93 9.72
CA ARG A 544 -18.38 -8.70 10.98
C ARG A 544 -17.88 -10.12 10.77
N LYS A 545 -18.40 -10.83 9.76
CA LYS A 545 -17.98 -12.19 9.39
C LYS A 545 -16.55 -12.23 8.87
N ALA A 546 -16.16 -11.25 8.05
CA ALA A 546 -14.81 -11.13 7.51
C ALA A 546 -13.78 -11.03 8.65
N VAL A 547 -14.04 -10.21 9.66
CA VAL A 547 -13.15 -10.05 10.83
C VAL A 547 -12.98 -11.36 11.61
N ILE A 548 -14.06 -12.12 11.86
CA ILE A 548 -13.97 -13.42 12.56
C ILE A 548 -13.15 -14.43 11.76
N LYS A 549 -13.38 -14.50 10.45
CA LYS A 549 -12.64 -15.39 9.56
C LYS A 549 -11.15 -15.01 9.46
N GLU A 550 -10.83 -13.71 9.48
CA GLU A 550 -9.44 -13.26 9.50
C GLU A 550 -8.76 -13.58 10.85
N ARG A 551 -9.46 -13.43 11.98
CA ARG A 551 -8.99 -13.93 13.29
C ARG A 551 -8.73 -15.43 13.27
N TYR A 552 -9.64 -16.21 12.70
CA TYR A 552 -9.45 -17.66 12.53
C TYR A 552 -8.21 -17.98 11.72
N ARG A 553 -8.03 -17.29 10.59
CA ARG A 553 -6.88 -17.47 9.70
C ARG A 553 -5.57 -17.17 10.41
N LEU A 554 -5.49 -16.08 11.18
CA LEU A 554 -4.31 -15.75 12.00
C LEU A 554 -4.01 -16.85 13.02
N TRP A 555 -5.04 -17.31 13.75
CA TRP A 555 -4.89 -18.38 14.73
C TRP A 555 -4.45 -19.71 14.11
N HIS A 556 -5.10 -20.14 13.03
CA HIS A 556 -4.81 -21.39 12.35
C HIS A 556 -3.40 -21.40 11.73
N ARG A 557 -2.96 -20.27 11.15
CA ARG A 557 -1.60 -20.15 10.60
C ARG A 557 -0.53 -20.33 11.67
N ARG A 558 -0.78 -19.87 12.90
CA ARG A 558 0.14 -20.07 14.02
C ARG A 558 0.19 -21.52 14.48
N LYS A 559 -0.95 -22.21 14.58
CA LYS A 559 -0.98 -23.65 14.90
C LYS A 559 -0.17 -24.50 13.92
N LEU A 560 -0.08 -24.09 12.65
CA LEU A 560 0.61 -24.84 11.60
C LEU A 560 2.10 -24.54 11.46
N ARG A 561 2.64 -23.56 12.19
CA ARG A 561 4.07 -23.29 12.22
C ARG A 561 4.59 -23.63 13.61
N PRO A 562 4.97 -24.89 13.88
CA PRO A 562 5.77 -25.17 15.06
C PRO A 562 7.03 -24.31 14.99
N VAL A 563 7.46 -23.82 16.15
CA VAL A 563 8.73 -23.09 16.31
C VAL A 563 9.83 -23.95 15.70
N ALA A 564 10.59 -23.36 14.77
CA ALA A 564 11.79 -23.99 14.22
C ALA A 564 12.96 -23.72 15.14
#